data_AF-A0A660NRV0-F1
#
_entry.id   AF-A0A660NRV0-F1
#
_cell.length_a   1.000
_cell.length_b   1.000
_cell.length_c   1.000
_cell.angle_alpha   90.00
_cell.angle_beta   90.00
_cell.angle_gamma   90.00
#
_symmetry.space_group_name_H-M   'P 1'
#
loop_
_entity.id
_entity.type
_entity.pdbx_description
1 polymer ?
#
loop_
_entity_poly.entity_id
_entity_poly.type
_entity_poly.pdbx_seq_one_letter_code
_entity_poly.pdbx_strand_id
1 'polypeptide(L)'
;MRELKNEYDVVILAAGDFPTNETAIHILRTAKHLIACDGAVEEVLRMGIEPEVIVGDGDSVSTATKVKYQSIFHTIVEQEDNDLTKATKYALQYFALKGQPTFCFLGATGKREDHTLGNIALLLHYYKCLNIVPT
;
A
#
# COMPACT_ATOMS: atom_id res chain seq x y z
N MET A 1 21.07 -16.81 -1.76
CA MET A 1 20.39 -15.50 -1.81
C MET A 1 19.35 -15.56 -2.90
N ARG A 2 18.08 -15.24 -2.60
CA ARG A 2 17.06 -15.01 -3.64
C ARG A 2 17.38 -13.69 -4.31
N GLU A 3 17.33 -13.62 -5.65
CA GLU A 3 17.36 -12.34 -6.35
C GLU A 3 16.17 -11.49 -5.88
N LEU A 4 16.45 -10.22 -5.56
CA LEU A 4 15.40 -9.25 -5.24
C LEU A 4 14.60 -9.01 -6.52
N LYS A 5 13.30 -9.28 -6.45
CA LYS A 5 12.38 -8.98 -7.53
C LYS A 5 12.19 -7.47 -7.54
N ASN A 6 12.37 -6.82 -8.69
CA ASN A 6 12.22 -5.38 -8.83
C ASN A 6 10.84 -4.98 -9.41
N GLU A 7 10.02 -5.97 -9.76
CA GLU A 7 8.69 -5.78 -10.33
C GLU A 7 7.66 -6.65 -9.59
N TYR A 8 6.55 -6.03 -9.21
CA TYR A 8 5.46 -6.64 -8.48
C TYR A 8 4.13 -6.35 -9.19
N ASP A 9 3.18 -7.27 -9.04
CA ASP A 9 1.84 -7.08 -9.59
C ASP A 9 1.08 -6.02 -8.80
N VAL A 10 1.26 -6.00 -7.47
CA VAL A 10 0.67 -5.00 -6.59
C VAL A 10 1.75 -4.48 -5.64
N VAL A 11 1.85 -3.15 -5.54
CA VAL A 11 2.64 -2.48 -4.51
C VAL A 11 1.68 -1.68 -3.63
N ILE A 12 1.77 -1.88 -2.32
CA ILE A 12 1.00 -1.12 -1.34
C ILE A 12 1.98 -0.27 -0.54
N LEU A 13 1.82 1.04 -0.61
CA LEU A 13 2.58 2.00 0.18
C LEU A 13 1.79 2.37 1.44
N ALA A 14 2.27 1.89 2.58
CA ALA A 14 1.73 2.19 3.90
C ALA A 14 2.24 3.52 4.46
N ALA A 15 1.59 4.01 5.51
CA ALA A 15 1.84 5.32 6.12
C ALA A 15 2.97 5.34 7.17
N GLY A 16 3.97 4.47 7.07
CA GLY A 16 5.21 4.52 7.87
C GLY A 16 6.25 5.45 7.24
N ASP A 17 7.53 5.21 7.51
CA ASP A 17 8.61 6.00 6.92
C ASP A 17 8.69 5.75 5.41
N PHE A 18 8.68 6.82 4.64
CA PHE A 18 8.73 6.71 3.19
C PHE A 18 10.08 6.14 2.73
N PRO A 19 10.10 5.19 1.78
CA PRO A 19 11.33 4.56 1.34
C PRO A 19 12.30 5.56 0.71
N THR A 20 13.56 5.52 1.13
CA THR A 20 14.66 6.36 0.57
C THR A 20 15.60 5.58 -0.33
N ASN A 21 15.57 4.25 -0.28
CA ASN A 21 16.42 3.37 -1.07
C ASN A 21 15.99 3.38 -2.56
N GLU A 22 16.95 3.44 -3.47
CA GLU A 22 16.70 3.50 -4.93
C GLU A 22 15.88 2.31 -5.45
N THR A 23 16.11 1.10 -4.93
CA THR A 23 15.35 -0.09 -5.32
C THR A 23 13.88 0.03 -4.92
N ALA A 24 13.60 0.53 -3.72
CA ALA A 24 12.21 0.72 -3.26
C ALA A 24 11.50 1.83 -4.05
N ILE A 25 12.20 2.91 -4.38
CA ILE A 25 11.68 3.94 -5.29
C ILE A 25 11.42 3.39 -6.69
N HIS A 26 12.31 2.53 -7.20
CA HIS A 26 12.12 1.87 -8.48
C HIS A 26 10.87 0.99 -8.47
N ILE A 27 10.69 0.16 -7.43
CA ILE A 27 9.49 -0.68 -7.24
C ILE A 27 8.21 0.16 -7.25
N LEU A 28 8.19 1.31 -6.57
CA LEU A 28 7.02 2.21 -6.60
C LEU A 28 6.71 2.72 -8.01
N ARG A 29 7.75 3.00 -8.83
CA ARG A 29 7.59 3.54 -10.18
C ARG A 29 7.22 2.48 -11.23
N THR A 30 7.61 1.22 -11.01
CA THR A 30 7.40 0.11 -11.95
C THR A 30 6.29 -0.84 -11.52
N ALA A 31 5.62 -0.56 -10.40
CA ALA A 31 4.46 -1.31 -9.95
C ALA A 31 3.39 -1.38 -11.06
N LYS A 32 2.87 -2.59 -11.33
CA LYS A 32 1.74 -2.73 -12.27
C LYS A 32 0.48 -2.06 -11.73
N HIS A 33 0.25 -2.26 -10.42
CA HIS A 33 -0.77 -1.56 -9.65
C HIS A 33 -0.14 -0.98 -8.39
N LEU A 34 -0.33 0.32 -8.17
CA LEU A 34 0.14 1.01 -6.97
C LEU A 34 -1.06 1.50 -6.15
N ILE A 35 -1.15 1.04 -4.90
CA ILE A 35 -2.11 1.55 -3.93
C ILE A 35 -1.35 2.33 -2.85
N ALA A 36 -1.77 3.57 -2.59
CA ALA A 36 -1.30 4.34 -1.45
C ALA A 36 -2.34 4.25 -0.32
N CYS A 37 -1.91 3.89 0.90
CA CYS A 37 -2.71 4.13 2.09
C CYS A 37 -2.85 5.64 2.31
N ASP A 38 -3.97 6.08 2.87
CA ASP A 38 -4.28 7.48 3.22
C ASP A 38 -3.03 8.28 3.63
N GLY A 39 -2.41 7.91 4.76
CA GLY A 39 -1.32 8.67 5.34
C GLY A 39 -0.02 8.66 4.53
N ALA A 40 0.05 7.93 3.41
CA ALA A 40 1.19 7.87 2.50
C ALA A 40 1.00 8.70 1.22
N VAL A 41 -0.23 9.16 0.94
CA VAL A 41 -0.59 9.82 -0.32
C VAL A 41 0.24 11.06 -0.59
N GLU A 42 0.37 11.95 0.40
CA GLU A 42 1.08 13.21 0.15
C GLU A 42 2.58 12.99 -0.11
N GLU A 43 3.18 11.98 0.52
CA GLU A 43 4.59 11.65 0.32
C GLU A 43 4.85 11.08 -1.08
N VAL A 44 4.03 10.14 -1.55
CA VAL A 44 4.20 9.55 -2.89
C VAL A 44 3.98 10.58 -4.00
N LEU A 45 3.00 11.48 -3.81
CA LEU A 45 2.72 12.57 -4.74
C LEU A 45 3.85 13.59 -4.81
N ARG A 46 4.51 13.91 -3.68
CA ARG A 46 5.71 14.79 -3.68
C ARG A 46 6.86 14.21 -4.49
N MET A 47 6.92 12.89 -4.64
CA MET A 47 7.92 12.20 -5.47
C MET A 47 7.54 12.13 -6.95
N GLY A 48 6.41 12.74 -7.34
CA GLY A 48 5.87 12.69 -8.70
C GLY A 48 5.44 11.28 -9.10
N ILE A 49 5.03 10.46 -8.14
CA ILE A 49 4.51 9.12 -8.37
C ILE A 49 3.01 9.17 -8.10
N GLU A 50 2.20 8.86 -9.10
CA GLU A 50 0.74 8.84 -8.95
C GLU A 50 0.28 7.41 -8.65
N PRO A 51 -0.38 7.16 -7.50
CA PRO A 51 -1.00 5.87 -7.25
C PRO A 51 -2.22 5.68 -8.15
N GLU A 52 -2.53 4.42 -8.46
CA GLU A 52 -3.75 4.06 -9.17
C GLU A 52 -4.97 4.19 -8.26
N VAL A 53 -4.78 3.89 -6.97
CA VAL A 53 -5.83 3.85 -5.96
C VAL A 53 -5.29 4.41 -4.64
N ILE A 54 -6.12 5.18 -3.96
CA ILE A 54 -5.90 5.61 -2.58
C ILE A 54 -6.93 4.92 -1.69
N VAL A 55 -6.49 4.29 -0.60
CA VAL A 55 -7.38 3.59 0.33
C VAL A 55 -7.13 4.05 1.77
N GLY A 56 -8.21 4.32 2.49
CA GLY A 56 -8.20 4.58 3.92
C GLY A 56 -9.54 5.15 4.40
N ASP A 57 -9.60 5.63 5.63
CA ASP A 57 -10.79 6.29 6.17
C ASP A 57 -10.85 7.80 5.86
N GLY A 58 -9.74 8.37 5.38
CA GLY A 58 -9.64 9.77 5.00
C GLY A 58 -9.19 10.68 6.14
N ASP A 59 -8.87 10.22 7.34
CA ASP A 59 -8.57 11.12 8.45
C ASP A 59 -7.22 11.86 8.31
N SER A 60 -6.29 11.32 7.52
CA SER A 60 -4.90 11.79 7.45
C SER A 60 -4.56 12.54 6.15
N VAL A 61 -5.46 12.57 5.15
CA VAL A 61 -5.30 13.31 3.89
C VAL A 61 -5.92 14.72 3.95
N SER A 62 -5.18 15.72 3.45
CA SER A 62 -5.69 17.08 3.29
C SER A 62 -6.91 17.18 2.37
N THR A 63 -7.83 18.11 2.66
CA THR A 63 -9.05 18.34 1.85
C THR A 63 -8.73 18.61 0.38
N ALA A 64 -7.67 19.36 0.09
CA ALA A 64 -7.24 19.65 -1.28
C ALA A 64 -6.87 18.37 -2.04
N THR A 65 -6.12 17.47 -1.41
CA THR A 65 -5.73 16.18 -1.99
C THR A 65 -6.94 15.27 -2.19
N LYS A 66 -7.86 15.19 -1.22
CA LYS A 66 -9.11 14.44 -1.38
C LYS A 66 -9.94 14.92 -2.57
N VAL A 67 -10.10 16.24 -2.72
CA VAL A 67 -10.85 16.82 -3.85
C VAL A 67 -10.15 16.51 -5.18
N LYS A 68 -8.82 16.69 -5.23
CA LYS A 68 -8.04 16.45 -6.45
C LYS A 68 -8.08 14.98 -6.89
N TYR A 69 -8.00 14.06 -5.95
CA TYR A 69 -7.91 12.61 -6.22
C TYR A 69 -9.21 11.85 -5.90
N GLN A 70 -10.35 12.56 -5.82
CA GLN A 70 -11.65 11.97 -5.46
C GLN A 70 -12.04 10.77 -6.34
N SER A 71 -11.60 10.72 -7.60
CA SER A 71 -11.92 9.65 -8.54
C SER A 71 -11.18 8.35 -8.25
N ILE A 72 -10.06 8.41 -7.53
CA ILE A 72 -9.23 7.25 -7.15
C ILE A 72 -9.18 7.05 -5.63
N PHE A 73 -9.85 7.91 -4.87
CA PHE A 73 -9.92 7.81 -3.40
C PHE A 73 -11.09 6.93 -3.00
N HIS A 74 -10.78 5.77 -2.42
CA HIS A 74 -11.76 4.83 -1.91
C HIS A 74 -11.79 4.87 -0.39
N THR A 75 -12.78 5.58 0.14
CA THR A 75 -13.03 5.64 1.57
C THR A 75 -13.66 4.34 2.07
N ILE A 76 -12.99 3.65 2.99
CA ILE A 76 -13.50 2.45 3.65
C ILE A 76 -13.69 2.79 5.14
N VAL A 77 -14.96 2.98 5.52
CA VAL A 77 -15.39 3.45 6.85
C VAL A 77 -15.36 2.39 7.95
N GLU A 78 -15.22 1.12 7.56
CA GLU A 78 -15.02 -0.03 8.45
C GLU A 78 -13.74 0.18 9.31
N GLN A 79 -13.71 -0.29 10.56
CA GLN A 79 -12.64 -0.01 11.55
C GLN A 79 -12.01 -1.27 12.17
N GLU A 80 -12.42 -2.47 11.79
CA GLU A 80 -11.82 -3.75 12.15
C GLU A 80 -10.45 -3.92 11.48
N ASP A 81 -10.32 -3.46 10.24
CA ASP A 81 -9.07 -3.49 9.48
C ASP A 81 -8.31 -2.16 9.52
N ASN A 82 -6.99 -2.23 9.57
CA ASN A 82 -6.13 -1.08 9.28
C ASN A 82 -6.05 -0.81 7.76
N ASP A 83 -5.51 0.35 7.38
CA ASP A 83 -5.39 0.76 5.98
C ASP A 83 -4.58 -0.21 5.12
N LEU A 84 -3.58 -0.88 5.68
CA LEU A 84 -2.80 -1.88 4.97
C LEU A 84 -3.67 -3.06 4.54
N THR A 85 -4.52 -3.55 5.44
CA THR A 85 -5.44 -4.66 5.16
C THR A 85 -6.56 -4.23 4.23
N LYS A 86 -7.12 -3.03 4.42
CA LYS A 86 -8.10 -2.43 3.51
C LYS A 86 -7.57 -2.34 2.08
N ALA A 87 -6.36 -1.81 1.91
CA ALA A 87 -5.70 -1.72 0.61
C ALA A 87 -5.43 -3.11 -0.01
N THR A 88 -5.02 -4.08 0.81
CA THR A 88 -4.77 -5.47 0.36
C THR A 88 -6.06 -6.13 -0.13
N LYS A 89 -7.15 -6.03 0.64
CA LYS A 89 -8.46 -6.57 0.26
C LYS A 89 -9.01 -5.86 -0.99
N TYR A 90 -8.83 -4.55 -1.09
CA TYR A 90 -9.18 -3.79 -2.30
C TYR A 90 -8.47 -4.36 -3.53
N ALA A 91 -7.15 -4.54 -3.47
CA ALA A 91 -6.38 -5.06 -4.59
C ALA A 91 -6.89 -6.43 -5.07
N LEU A 92 -7.16 -7.34 -4.12
CA LEU A 92 -7.69 -8.67 -4.42
C LEU A 92 -9.09 -8.65 -5.04
N GLN A 93 -9.91 -7.67 -4.66
CA GLN A 93 -11.29 -7.57 -5.10
C GLN A 93 -11.43 -6.91 -6.48
N TYR A 94 -10.64 -5.87 -6.75
CA TYR A 94 -10.86 -4.97 -7.89
C TYR A 94 -9.82 -5.11 -9.01
N PHE A 95 -8.62 -5.61 -8.73
CA PHE A 95 -7.63 -5.82 -9.78
C PHE A 95 -7.80 -7.19 -10.43
N ALA A 96 -7.58 -7.23 -11.75
CA ALA A 96 -7.63 -8.46 -12.53
C ALA A 96 -6.32 -9.28 -12.36
N LEU A 97 -6.12 -9.80 -11.14
CA LEU A 97 -4.94 -10.58 -10.77
C LEU A 97 -5.06 -12.04 -11.27
N LYS A 98 -3.96 -12.60 -11.79
CA LYS A 98 -3.90 -13.98 -12.29
C LYS A 98 -2.94 -14.83 -11.48
N GLY A 99 -3.25 -16.10 -11.31
CA GLY A 99 -2.37 -17.05 -10.62
C GLY A 99 -2.13 -16.64 -9.17
N GLN A 100 -0.86 -16.69 -8.74
CA GLN A 100 -0.44 -16.15 -7.44
C GLN A 100 0.22 -14.78 -7.67
N PRO A 101 -0.54 -13.66 -7.51
CA PRO A 101 0.00 -12.32 -7.68
C PRO A 101 1.10 -12.01 -6.68
N THR A 102 2.09 -11.24 -7.12
CA THR A 102 3.18 -10.77 -6.25
C THR A 102 2.84 -9.43 -5.63
N PHE A 103 2.92 -9.38 -4.29
CA PHE A 103 2.66 -8.19 -3.48
C PHE A 103 3.95 -7.69 -2.83
N CYS A 104 4.18 -6.38 -2.87
CA CYS A 104 5.22 -5.71 -2.10
C CYS A 104 4.60 -4.65 -1.17
N PHE A 105 5.03 -4.65 0.09
CA PHE A 105 4.56 -3.70 1.10
C PHE A 105 5.69 -2.75 1.48
N LEU A 106 5.57 -1.49 1.07
CA LEU A 106 6.56 -0.45 1.35
C LEU A 106 6.04 0.53 2.39
N GLY A 107 6.94 1.17 3.14
CA GLY A 107 6.57 2.10 4.21
C GLY A 107 5.75 1.44 5.33
N ALA A 108 5.86 0.12 5.52
CA ALA A 108 5.09 -0.60 6.53
C ALA A 108 5.58 -0.39 7.98
N THR A 109 6.75 0.23 8.15
CA THR A 109 7.42 0.43 9.44
C THR A 109 7.80 1.90 9.64
N GLY A 110 8.08 2.31 10.87
CA GLY A 110 8.48 3.68 11.20
C GLY A 110 7.29 4.54 11.61
N LYS A 111 7.56 5.81 11.92
CA LYS A 111 6.63 6.77 12.55
C LYS A 111 6.00 6.26 13.86
N ARG A 112 4.96 5.41 13.78
CA ARG A 112 4.19 4.89 14.91
C ARG A 112 4.50 3.41 15.15
N GLU A 113 4.94 3.07 16.36
CA GLU A 113 5.36 1.71 16.73
C GLU A 113 4.19 0.72 16.76
N ASP A 114 3.03 1.16 17.25
CA ASP A 114 1.80 0.37 17.27
C ASP A 114 1.34 -0.01 15.86
N HIS A 115 1.42 0.93 14.91
CA HIS A 115 1.13 0.67 13.50
C HIS A 115 2.17 -0.27 12.88
N THR A 116 3.45 -0.07 13.19
CA THR A 116 4.54 -0.94 12.71
C THR A 116 4.30 -2.39 13.14
N LEU A 117 4.02 -2.60 14.43
CA LEU A 117 3.74 -3.94 14.96
C LEU A 117 2.49 -4.55 14.33
N GLY A 118 1.42 -3.76 14.17
CA GLY A 118 0.20 -4.19 13.49
C GLY A 118 0.45 -4.64 12.06
N ASN A 119 1.16 -3.84 11.27
CA ASN A 119 1.52 -4.16 9.88
C ASN A 119 2.34 -5.46 9.78
N ILE A 120 3.37 -5.61 10.63
CA ILE A 120 4.21 -6.82 10.65
C ILE A 120 3.37 -8.06 11.03
N ALA A 121 2.51 -7.95 12.05
CA ALA A 121 1.65 -9.05 12.48
C ALA A 121 0.68 -9.51 11.36
N LEU A 122 0.18 -8.57 10.55
CA LEU A 122 -0.75 -8.84 9.46
C LEU A 122 -0.12 -9.59 8.28
N LEU A 123 1.20 -9.50 8.07
CA LEU A 123 1.88 -10.25 7.00
C LEU A 123 1.65 -11.76 7.13
N LEU A 124 1.61 -12.29 8.36
CA LEU A 124 1.29 -13.70 8.63
C LEU A 124 -0.17 -14.03 8.29
N HIS A 125 -1.09 -13.10 8.56
CA HIS A 125 -2.49 -13.25 8.19
C HIS A 125 -2.65 -13.29 6.66
N TYR A 126 -1.97 -12.39 5.93
CA TYR A 126 -2.03 -12.36 4.46
C TYR A 126 -1.53 -13.66 3.84
N TYR A 127 -0.45 -14.23 4.39
CA TYR A 127 0.05 -15.53 3.96
C TYR A 127 -0.94 -16.67 4.20
N LYS A 128 -1.49 -16.76 5.41
CA LYS A 128 -2.35 -17.89 5.79
C LYS A 128 -3.77 -17.81 5.25
N CYS A 129 -4.32 -16.61 5.16
CA CYS A 129 -5.76 -16.39 4.92
C CYS A 129 -6.04 -15.79 3.54
N LEU A 130 -5.11 -15.04 2.97
CA LEU A 130 -5.28 -14.38 1.66
C LEU A 130 -4.45 -15.03 0.54
N ASN A 131 -3.65 -16.05 0.86
CA ASN A 131 -2.75 -16.74 -0.08
C ASN A 131 -1.74 -15.81 -0.77
N ILE A 132 -1.37 -14.72 -0.09
CA ILE A 132 -0.37 -13.75 -0.54
C ILE A 132 1.00 -14.13 0.04
N VAL A 133 2.05 -14.13 -0.77
CA VAL A 133 3.43 -14.20 -0.24
C VAL A 133 3.92 -12.76 -0.06
N PRO A 134 3.86 -12.18 1.16
CA PRO A 134 4.27 -10.80 1.37
C PRO A 134 5.77 -10.65 1.14
N THR A 135 6.16 -9.57 0.47
CA THR A 135 7.56 -9.17 0.28
C THR A 135 7.79 -7.75 0.77
#